data_AF-A0A2H4VIE0-F1
#
_entry.id   AF-A0A2H4VIE0-F1
#
_cell.length_a   1.000
_cell.length_b   1.000
_cell.length_c   1.000
_cell.angle_alpha   90.00
_cell.angle_beta   90.00
_cell.angle_gamma   90.00
#
_symmetry.space_group_name_H-M   'P 1'
#
loop_
_entity.id
_entity.type
_entity.pdbx_description
1 polymer ?
#
loop_
_entity_poly.entity_id
_entity_poly.type
_entity_poly.pdbx_seq_one_letter_code
_entity_poly.pdbx_strand_id
1 'polypeptide(L)'
;MVDIKEIKKIRAAPFTLMTSSIHAILAFIAAILLILFFGTIAALIPGMGLFASFITLLGLSIIILWPLTSFFLNIVYTFILALLYNVLAARVGGIKLGMEGDELKTIPVVSMALILSCVVAILTFIMGLYMGLAGSSILSLFSGIIPIAANMAANTTNATDIAALPTGAGMAAISGIWALFWIIIMPIIAFIFSFIGYALFALFYNIVIPKVGGIRLIFAEAANGFELTNIPVLPAAIALSVVSAIFGLLQGLLNLAQFSMMGDVLGGFMMLIVQIISSFIMTFIIVALATLIYNFLQPRIGGVKLVLE
;
A
#
# COMPACT_ATOMS: atom_id res chain seq x y z
N MET A 1 7.05 -10.49 32.55
CA MET A 1 7.55 -11.39 31.49
C MET A 1 6.76 -11.09 30.25
N VAL A 2 7.41 -10.96 29.08
CA VAL A 2 6.71 -10.69 27.82
C VAL A 2 6.07 -12.00 27.34
N ASP A 3 4.74 -11.99 27.17
CA ASP A 3 3.96 -13.11 26.67
C ASP A 3 3.97 -13.09 25.14
N ILE A 4 4.47 -14.14 24.51
CA ILE A 4 4.57 -14.21 23.04
C ILE A 4 3.30 -14.88 22.51
N LYS A 5 2.43 -14.08 21.89
CA LYS A 5 1.21 -14.56 21.24
C LYS A 5 1.41 -14.65 19.73
N GLU A 6 1.17 -15.80 19.15
CA GLU A 6 1.22 -16.05 17.71
C GLU A 6 -0.18 -15.97 17.10
N ILE A 7 -0.34 -15.13 16.06
CA ILE A 7 -1.56 -15.08 15.26
C ILE A 7 -1.51 -16.28 14.29
N LYS A 8 -2.19 -17.37 14.63
CA LYS A 8 -2.27 -18.54 13.75
C LYS A 8 -3.30 -18.39 12.64
N LYS A 9 -4.40 -17.70 12.93
CA LYS A 9 -5.51 -17.55 11.99
C LYS A 9 -6.22 -16.22 12.16
N ILE A 10 -6.50 -15.58 11.04
CA ILE A 10 -7.36 -14.40 10.92
C ILE A 10 -8.69 -14.87 10.34
N ARG A 11 -9.82 -14.59 11.01
CA ARG A 11 -11.12 -14.86 10.41
C ARG A 11 -11.34 -13.89 9.25
N ALA A 12 -11.36 -14.41 8.02
CA ALA A 12 -11.40 -13.61 6.81
C ALA A 12 -12.62 -12.68 6.75
N ALA A 13 -13.84 -13.18 7.00
CA ALA A 13 -15.05 -12.37 6.92
C ALA A 13 -15.04 -11.10 7.81
N PRO A 14 -14.82 -11.19 9.15
CA PRO A 14 -14.78 -9.99 9.99
C PRO A 14 -13.57 -9.09 9.70
N PHE A 15 -12.42 -9.66 9.33
CA PHE A 15 -11.25 -8.88 8.91
C PHE A 15 -11.55 -8.06 7.65
N THR A 16 -12.07 -8.72 6.62
CA THR A 16 -12.45 -8.09 5.35
C THR A 16 -13.47 -6.99 5.56
N LEU A 17 -14.55 -7.27 6.29
CA LEU A 17 -15.63 -6.30 6.52
C LEU A 17 -15.14 -5.08 7.30
N MET A 18 -14.36 -5.28 8.36
CA MET A 18 -13.82 -4.17 9.16
C MET A 18 -12.83 -3.34 8.35
N THR A 19 -11.85 -3.97 7.72
CA THR A 19 -10.80 -3.26 6.98
C THR A 19 -11.37 -2.54 5.75
N SER A 20 -12.29 -3.15 4.98
CA SER A 20 -12.91 -2.47 3.83
C SER A 20 -13.77 -1.29 4.27
N SER A 21 -14.50 -1.40 5.38
CA SER A 21 -15.33 -0.32 5.92
C SER A 21 -14.47 0.87 6.38
N ILE A 22 -13.34 0.61 7.03
CA ILE A 22 -12.39 1.67 7.42
C ILE A 22 -11.86 2.39 6.17
N HIS A 23 -11.44 1.65 5.14
CA HIS A 23 -10.92 2.24 3.90
C HIS A 23 -12.00 3.02 3.12
N ALA A 24 -13.26 2.62 3.19
CA ALA A 24 -14.37 3.36 2.59
C ALA A 24 -14.58 4.71 3.28
N ILE A 25 -14.56 4.72 4.62
CA ILE A 25 -14.72 5.96 5.40
C ILE A 25 -13.51 6.89 5.22
N LEU A 26 -12.28 6.34 5.21
CA LEU A 26 -11.09 7.13 4.91
C LEU A 26 -11.12 7.70 3.49
N ALA A 27 -11.56 6.93 2.50
CA ALA A 27 -11.73 7.43 1.13
C ALA A 27 -12.82 8.51 1.04
N PHE A 28 -13.88 8.42 1.83
CA PHE A 28 -14.91 9.47 1.93
C PHE A 28 -14.34 10.77 2.51
N ILE A 29 -13.58 10.68 3.60
CA ILE A 29 -12.89 11.84 4.18
C ILE A 29 -11.90 12.43 3.16
N ALA A 30 -11.10 11.59 2.51
CA ALA A 30 -10.14 12.02 1.49
C ALA A 30 -10.82 12.71 0.30
N ALA A 31 -11.95 12.18 -0.17
CA ALA A 31 -12.75 12.78 -1.25
C ALA A 31 -13.24 14.18 -0.88
N ILE A 32 -13.76 14.35 0.35
CA ILE A 32 -14.20 15.67 0.84
C ILE A 32 -13.03 16.64 0.89
N LEU A 33 -11.91 16.24 1.49
CA LEU A 33 -10.72 17.10 1.60
C LEU A 33 -10.18 17.50 0.22
N LEU A 34 -10.17 16.56 -0.73
CA LEU A 34 -9.73 16.82 -2.10
C LEU A 34 -10.62 17.85 -2.80
N ILE A 35 -11.94 17.76 -2.63
CA ILE A 35 -12.89 18.69 -3.24
C ILE A 35 -12.80 20.07 -2.59
N LEU A 36 -12.64 20.15 -1.28
CA LEU A 36 -12.42 21.42 -0.60
C LEU A 36 -11.12 22.06 -1.09
N PHE A 37 -10.05 21.29 -1.22
CA PHE A 37 -8.77 21.78 -1.72
C PHE A 37 -8.85 22.28 -3.17
N PHE A 38 -9.32 21.46 -4.11
CA PHE A 38 -9.40 21.90 -5.51
C PHE A 38 -10.49 22.94 -5.76
N GLY A 39 -11.60 22.88 -5.01
CA GLY A 39 -12.67 23.87 -5.07
C GLY A 39 -12.20 25.26 -4.63
N THR A 40 -11.40 25.32 -3.55
CA THR A 40 -10.81 26.58 -3.09
C THR A 40 -9.77 27.13 -4.06
N ILE A 41 -8.90 26.28 -4.62
CA ILE A 41 -7.93 26.71 -5.65
C ILE A 41 -8.66 27.26 -6.88
N ALA A 42 -9.69 26.56 -7.36
CA ALA A 42 -10.47 26.99 -8.51
C ALA A 42 -11.17 28.34 -8.29
N ALA A 43 -11.58 28.63 -7.05
CA ALA A 43 -12.20 29.90 -6.69
C ALA A 43 -11.20 31.09 -6.65
N LEU A 44 -9.91 30.82 -6.43
CA LEU A 44 -8.89 31.84 -6.24
C LEU A 44 -8.16 32.24 -7.54
N ILE A 45 -8.32 31.50 -8.64
CA ILE A 45 -7.61 31.74 -9.90
C ILE A 45 -8.59 32.26 -10.98
N PRO A 46 -8.57 33.57 -11.30
CA PRO A 46 -9.36 34.13 -12.40
C PRO A 46 -8.98 33.47 -13.73
N GLY A 47 -9.97 33.04 -14.51
CA GLY A 47 -9.76 32.39 -15.82
C GLY A 47 -9.90 30.86 -15.83
N MET A 48 -10.06 30.23 -14.67
CA MET A 48 -10.24 28.77 -14.54
C MET A 48 -11.71 28.30 -14.59
N GLY A 49 -12.61 29.04 -15.25
CA GLY A 49 -14.05 28.74 -15.27
C GLY A 49 -14.39 27.30 -15.70
N LEU A 50 -13.73 26.79 -16.74
CA LEU A 50 -13.89 25.39 -17.18
C LEU A 50 -13.41 24.37 -16.14
N PHE A 51 -12.31 24.66 -15.45
CA PHE A 51 -11.79 23.80 -14.38
C PHE A 51 -12.70 23.84 -13.15
N ALA A 52 -13.22 25.01 -12.78
CA ALA A 52 -14.20 25.14 -11.71
C ALA A 52 -15.46 24.31 -12.01
N SER A 53 -16.02 24.43 -13.21
CA SER A 53 -17.17 23.61 -13.64
C SER A 53 -16.87 22.12 -13.66
N PHE A 54 -15.67 21.72 -14.08
CA PHE A 54 -15.21 20.34 -14.06
C PHE A 54 -15.09 19.77 -12.63
N ILE A 55 -14.51 20.54 -11.70
CA ILE A 55 -14.40 20.16 -10.29
C ILE A 55 -15.78 20.08 -9.63
N THR A 56 -16.73 20.96 -9.97
CA THR A 56 -18.10 20.87 -9.46
C THR A 56 -18.80 19.59 -9.94
N LEU A 57 -18.67 19.24 -11.23
CA LEU A 57 -19.29 18.05 -11.81
C LEU A 57 -18.67 16.75 -11.29
N LEU A 58 -17.33 16.67 -11.26
CA LEU A 58 -16.63 15.51 -10.74
C LEU A 58 -16.68 15.42 -9.22
N GLY A 59 -16.74 16.55 -8.50
CA GLY A 59 -16.72 16.58 -7.04
C GLY A 59 -17.87 15.77 -6.44
N LEU A 60 -19.10 15.99 -6.91
CA LEU A 60 -20.25 15.20 -6.45
C LEU A 60 -20.09 13.70 -6.76
N SER A 61 -19.54 13.38 -7.93
CA SER A 61 -19.30 11.99 -8.34
C SER A 61 -18.20 11.33 -7.49
N ILE A 62 -17.13 12.05 -7.17
CA ILE A 62 -15.98 11.55 -6.40
C ILE A 62 -16.37 11.25 -4.95
N ILE A 63 -17.22 12.08 -4.33
CA ILE A 63 -17.73 11.86 -2.96
C ILE A 63 -18.44 10.50 -2.84
N ILE A 64 -19.13 10.07 -3.90
CA ILE A 64 -19.91 8.83 -3.91
C ILE A 64 -19.06 7.67 -4.43
N LEU A 65 -18.39 7.85 -5.57
CA LEU A 65 -17.69 6.78 -6.28
C LEU A 65 -16.41 6.36 -5.58
N TRP A 66 -15.64 7.27 -4.97
CA TRP A 66 -14.36 6.92 -4.36
C TRP A 66 -14.54 6.01 -3.13
N PRO A 67 -15.44 6.30 -2.18
CA PRO A 67 -15.72 5.39 -1.07
C PRO A 67 -16.23 4.03 -1.52
N LEU A 68 -17.14 3.99 -2.50
CA LEU A 68 -17.70 2.75 -3.03
C LEU A 68 -16.60 1.91 -3.70
N THR A 69 -15.79 2.52 -4.55
CA THR A 69 -14.68 1.85 -5.23
C THR A 69 -13.65 1.34 -4.22
N SER A 70 -13.30 2.18 -3.23
CA SER A 70 -12.41 1.79 -2.14
C SER A 70 -12.97 0.59 -1.37
N PHE A 71 -14.25 0.61 -1.02
CA PHE A 71 -14.90 -0.49 -0.31
C PHE A 71 -14.84 -1.80 -1.08
N PHE A 72 -15.29 -1.81 -2.34
CA PHE A 72 -15.37 -3.04 -3.15
C PHE A 72 -13.99 -3.59 -3.50
N LEU A 73 -13.02 -2.74 -3.88
CA LEU A 73 -11.66 -3.19 -4.14
C LEU A 73 -11.00 -3.74 -2.87
N ASN A 74 -11.23 -3.11 -1.72
CA ASN A 74 -10.68 -3.59 -0.46
C ASN A 74 -11.35 -4.88 0.02
N ILE A 75 -12.61 -5.17 -0.32
CA ILE A 75 -13.21 -6.48 -0.01
C ILE A 75 -12.36 -7.60 -0.63
N VAL A 76 -12.10 -7.51 -1.93
CA VAL A 76 -11.36 -8.54 -2.66
C VAL A 76 -9.93 -8.62 -2.14
N TYR A 77 -9.27 -7.47 -2.03
CA TYR A 77 -7.88 -7.41 -1.58
C TYR A 77 -7.69 -7.99 -0.16
N THR A 78 -8.48 -7.53 0.80
CA THR A 78 -8.33 -7.94 2.22
C THR A 78 -8.78 -9.38 2.45
N PHE A 79 -9.77 -9.87 1.70
CA PHE A 79 -10.16 -11.29 1.74
C PHE A 79 -9.03 -12.19 1.25
N ILE A 80 -8.43 -11.87 0.10
CA ILE A 80 -7.27 -12.61 -0.43
C ILE A 80 -6.11 -12.52 0.55
N LEU A 81 -5.84 -11.35 1.13
CA LEU A 81 -4.78 -11.16 2.11
C LEU A 81 -4.97 -12.06 3.34
N ALA A 82 -6.18 -12.10 3.92
CA ALA A 82 -6.47 -12.96 5.07
C ALA A 82 -6.40 -14.45 4.71
N LEU A 83 -6.82 -14.84 3.51
CA LEU A 83 -6.72 -16.21 3.02
C LEU A 83 -5.26 -16.63 2.85
N LEU A 84 -4.44 -15.81 2.18
CA LEU A 84 -3.02 -16.07 1.99
C LEU A 84 -2.29 -16.13 3.33
N TYR A 85 -2.60 -15.20 4.24
CA TYR A 85 -2.07 -15.22 5.60
C TYR A 85 -2.34 -16.56 6.29
N ASN A 86 -3.58 -17.04 6.29
CA ASN A 86 -3.95 -18.28 6.96
C ASN A 86 -3.27 -19.51 6.36
N VAL A 87 -3.12 -19.55 5.02
CA VAL A 87 -2.44 -20.65 4.33
C VAL A 87 -0.94 -20.64 4.63
N LEU A 88 -0.32 -19.45 4.69
CA LEU A 88 1.10 -19.29 4.94
C LEU A 88 1.47 -19.46 6.41
N ALA A 89 0.64 -18.99 7.35
CA ALA A 89 0.89 -19.13 8.78
C ALA A 89 1.07 -20.61 9.19
N ALA A 90 0.34 -21.53 8.55
CA ALA A 90 0.50 -22.97 8.75
C ALA A 90 1.82 -23.55 8.22
N ARG A 91 2.57 -22.82 7.39
CA ARG A 91 3.80 -23.29 6.72
C ARG A 91 5.06 -22.58 7.17
N VAL A 92 5.00 -21.25 7.33
CA VAL A 92 6.17 -20.41 7.67
C VAL A 92 6.10 -19.82 9.08
N GLY A 93 5.04 -20.13 9.84
CA GLY A 93 4.75 -19.57 11.16
C GLY A 93 3.96 -18.26 11.07
N GLY A 94 3.12 -18.01 12.07
CA GLY A 94 2.31 -16.80 12.19
C GLY A 94 3.11 -15.57 12.63
N ILE A 95 2.43 -14.42 12.63
CA ILE A 95 2.99 -13.20 13.23
C ILE A 95 2.99 -13.39 14.74
N LYS A 96 4.16 -13.27 15.33
CA LYS A 96 4.35 -13.31 16.78
C LYS A 96 4.28 -11.88 17.33
N LEU A 97 3.65 -11.73 18.49
CA LEU A 97 3.45 -10.47 19.19
C LEU A 97 3.89 -10.66 20.64
N GLY A 98 4.95 -9.96 21.05
CA GLY A 98 5.37 -9.94 22.45
C GLY A 98 4.55 -8.92 23.23
N MET A 99 3.52 -9.40 23.91
CA MET A 99 2.54 -8.63 24.66
C MET A 99 2.93 -8.56 26.14
N GLU A 100 2.66 -7.42 26.77
CA GLU A 100 2.67 -7.25 28.22
C GLU A 100 1.32 -6.65 28.62
N GLY A 101 0.40 -7.53 29.05
CA GLY A 101 -1.02 -7.18 29.15
C GLY A 101 -1.60 -6.86 27.76
N ASP A 102 -2.16 -5.66 27.61
CA ASP A 102 -2.72 -5.17 26.34
C ASP A 102 -1.68 -4.45 25.47
N GLU A 103 -0.43 -4.27 25.93
CA GLU A 103 0.58 -3.50 25.22
C GLU A 103 1.53 -4.38 24.41
N LEU A 104 1.68 -4.08 23.12
CA LEU A 104 2.64 -4.71 22.22
C LEU A 104 4.04 -4.13 22.43
N LYS A 105 4.87 -4.82 23.22
CA LYS A 105 6.25 -4.39 23.53
C LYS A 105 7.25 -4.79 22.47
N THR A 106 7.11 -5.98 21.90
CA THR A 106 8.07 -6.50 20.93
C THR A 106 7.40 -7.21 19.76
N ILE A 107 7.99 -7.08 18.59
CA ILE A 107 7.61 -7.80 17.37
C ILE A 107 8.83 -8.60 16.92
N PRO A 108 8.81 -9.94 16.98
CA PRO A 108 9.87 -10.77 16.44
C PRO A 108 10.10 -10.49 14.96
N VAL A 109 11.29 -9.95 14.66
CA VAL A 109 11.66 -9.38 13.35
C VAL A 109 11.48 -10.41 12.23
N VAL A 110 12.02 -11.61 12.41
CA VAL A 110 12.00 -12.66 11.37
C VAL A 110 10.57 -13.14 11.11
N SER A 111 9.79 -13.40 12.15
CA SER A 111 8.42 -13.91 12.00
C SER A 111 7.52 -12.92 11.26
N MET A 112 7.57 -11.63 11.62
CA MET A 112 6.79 -10.60 10.91
C MET A 112 7.25 -10.43 9.46
N ALA A 113 8.56 -10.30 9.24
CA ALA A 113 9.10 -10.02 7.92
C ALA A 113 8.86 -11.17 6.94
N LEU A 114 9.04 -12.42 7.39
CA LEU A 114 8.92 -13.60 6.53
C LEU A 114 7.49 -13.81 6.03
N ILE A 115 6.50 -13.86 6.93
CA ILE A 115 5.11 -14.12 6.51
C ILE A 115 4.55 -12.99 5.63
N LEU A 116 4.81 -11.73 5.99
CA LEU A 116 4.31 -10.59 5.22
C LEU A 116 5.00 -10.48 3.85
N SER A 117 6.31 -10.73 3.76
CA SER A 117 7.00 -10.75 2.46
C SER A 117 6.56 -11.91 1.57
N CYS A 118 6.27 -13.09 2.14
CA CYS A 118 5.66 -14.19 1.38
C CYS A 118 4.26 -13.80 0.85
N VAL A 119 3.42 -13.15 1.66
CA VAL A 119 2.12 -12.65 1.20
C VAL A 119 2.28 -11.65 0.07
N VAL A 120 3.18 -10.67 0.22
CA VAL A 120 3.47 -9.66 -0.82
C VAL A 120 3.97 -10.32 -2.09
N ALA A 121 4.91 -11.26 -2.01
CA ALA A 121 5.46 -11.95 -3.17
C ALA A 121 4.37 -12.71 -3.95
N ILE A 122 3.45 -13.38 -3.26
CA ILE A 122 2.33 -14.08 -3.91
C ILE A 122 1.36 -13.09 -4.55
N LEU A 123 1.04 -11.98 -3.88
CA LEU A 123 0.18 -10.93 -4.45
C LEU A 123 0.82 -10.29 -5.68
N THR A 124 2.12 -9.99 -5.63
CA THR A 124 2.89 -9.49 -6.77
C THR A 124 2.96 -10.52 -7.89
N PHE A 125 3.05 -11.81 -7.59
CA PHE A 125 2.98 -12.87 -8.59
C PHE A 125 1.61 -12.93 -9.27
N ILE A 126 0.52 -12.88 -8.51
CA ILE A 126 -0.85 -12.85 -9.06
C ILE A 126 -1.05 -11.62 -9.95
N MET A 127 -0.63 -10.44 -9.48
CA MET A 127 -0.68 -9.21 -10.28
C MET A 127 0.27 -9.27 -11.48
N GLY A 128 1.42 -9.91 -11.33
CA GLY A 128 2.42 -10.14 -12.38
C GLY A 128 1.91 -11.07 -13.48
N LEU A 129 1.13 -12.09 -13.14
CA LEU A 129 0.42 -12.91 -14.12
C LEU A 129 -0.55 -12.06 -14.93
N TYR A 130 -1.35 -11.22 -14.26
CA TYR A 130 -2.29 -10.33 -14.95
C TYR A 130 -1.57 -9.33 -15.85
N MET A 131 -0.62 -8.56 -15.32
CA MET A 131 0.11 -7.51 -16.05
C MET A 131 1.06 -8.07 -17.12
N GLY A 132 1.71 -9.20 -16.83
CA GLY A 132 2.62 -9.89 -17.73
C GLY A 132 1.89 -10.48 -18.93
N LEU A 133 0.78 -11.21 -18.71
CA LEU A 133 0.01 -11.84 -19.78
C LEU A 133 -0.85 -10.84 -20.56
N ALA A 134 -1.52 -9.91 -19.89
CA ALA A 134 -2.30 -8.87 -20.57
C ALA A 134 -1.38 -7.94 -21.36
N GLY A 135 -0.27 -7.50 -20.76
CA GLY A 135 0.71 -6.63 -21.43
C GLY A 135 1.37 -7.33 -22.62
N SER A 136 1.78 -8.59 -22.49
CA SER A 136 2.36 -9.34 -23.62
C SER A 136 1.37 -9.56 -24.75
N SER A 137 0.09 -9.82 -24.44
CA SER A 137 -0.97 -9.95 -25.45
C SER A 137 -1.14 -8.64 -26.24
N ILE A 138 -1.20 -7.49 -25.56
CA ILE A 138 -1.28 -6.16 -26.19
C ILE A 138 -0.03 -5.89 -27.05
N LEU A 139 1.17 -6.15 -26.51
CA LEU A 139 2.44 -5.95 -27.22
C LEU A 139 2.57 -6.86 -28.46
N SER A 140 2.03 -8.09 -28.38
CA SER A 140 1.98 -9.02 -29.52
C SER A 140 0.97 -8.59 -30.60
N LEU A 141 -0.12 -7.92 -30.23
CA LEU A 141 -1.02 -7.32 -31.22
C LEU A 141 -0.33 -6.16 -31.94
N PHE A 142 0.44 -5.34 -31.23
CA PHE A 142 1.26 -4.30 -31.85
C PHE A 142 2.32 -4.88 -32.79
N SER A 143 2.93 -6.02 -32.45
CA SER A 143 3.91 -6.66 -33.33
C SER A 143 3.30 -7.14 -34.65
N GLY A 144 2.01 -7.50 -34.67
CA GLY A 144 1.27 -7.83 -35.89
C GLY A 144 0.83 -6.60 -36.71
N ILE A 145 0.60 -5.46 -36.06
CA ILE A 145 0.15 -4.22 -36.72
C ILE A 145 1.32 -3.44 -37.33
N ILE A 146 2.50 -3.41 -36.68
CA ILE A 146 3.64 -2.61 -37.16
C ILE A 146 4.08 -2.96 -38.59
N PRO A 147 4.17 -4.23 -39.01
CA PRO A 147 4.47 -4.56 -40.41
C PRO A 147 3.44 -4.02 -41.40
N ILE A 148 2.16 -3.97 -41.00
CA ILE A 148 1.08 -3.42 -41.83
C ILE A 148 1.22 -1.89 -41.93
N ALA A 149 1.46 -1.21 -40.81
CA ALA A 149 1.67 0.24 -40.78
C ALA A 149 2.95 0.65 -41.53
N ALA A 150 4.04 -0.11 -41.39
CA ALA A 150 5.30 0.11 -42.11
C ALA A 150 5.13 -0.09 -43.62
N ASN A 151 4.41 -1.14 -44.05
CA ASN A 151 4.10 -1.35 -45.47
C ASN A 151 3.18 -0.25 -46.04
N MET A 152 2.19 0.22 -45.27
CA MET A 152 1.34 1.34 -45.68
C MET A 152 2.13 2.65 -45.80
N ALA A 153 3.04 2.93 -44.86
CA ALA A 153 3.90 4.11 -44.89
C ALA A 153 4.91 4.05 -46.04
N ALA A 154 5.50 2.88 -46.31
CA ALA A 154 6.43 2.67 -47.43
C ALA A 154 5.72 2.91 -48.78
N ASN A 155 4.51 2.37 -48.94
CA ASN A 155 3.70 2.53 -50.15
C ASN A 155 3.20 3.96 -50.39
N THR A 156 3.07 4.78 -49.34
CA THR A 156 2.60 6.18 -49.46
C THR A 156 3.72 7.21 -49.61
N THR A 157 4.93 6.91 -49.15
CA THR A 157 6.04 7.90 -49.12
C THR A 157 7.19 7.59 -50.08
N ASN A 158 7.22 6.43 -50.75
CA ASN A 158 8.37 5.93 -51.51
C ASN A 158 9.70 5.96 -50.71
N ALA A 159 9.63 6.07 -49.38
CA ALA A 159 10.79 6.07 -48.51
C ALA A 159 11.19 4.61 -48.23
N THR A 160 12.31 4.18 -48.80
CA THR A 160 12.90 2.85 -48.59
C THR A 160 13.53 2.66 -47.21
N ASP A 161 13.70 3.74 -46.43
CA ASP A 161 14.34 3.73 -45.11
C ASP A 161 13.35 3.93 -43.95
N ILE A 162 12.40 3.01 -43.79
CA ILE A 162 11.61 2.89 -42.57
C ILE A 162 12.36 2.03 -41.53
N ALA A 163 13.64 2.32 -41.32
CA ALA A 163 14.52 1.58 -40.43
C ALA A 163 14.29 1.92 -38.92
N ALA A 164 13.50 2.94 -38.62
CA ALA A 164 13.28 3.45 -37.26
C ALA A 164 12.01 2.89 -36.56
N LEU A 165 11.15 2.16 -37.27
CA LEU A 165 9.99 1.51 -36.65
C LEU A 165 10.42 0.15 -36.07
N PRO A 166 10.10 -0.14 -34.78
CA PRO A 166 10.48 -1.40 -34.16
C PRO A 166 9.91 -2.57 -34.96
N THR A 167 10.76 -3.50 -35.41
CA THR A 167 10.31 -4.65 -36.19
C THR A 167 9.36 -5.52 -35.36
N GLY A 168 8.46 -6.26 -36.02
CA GLY A 168 7.56 -7.19 -35.33
C GLY A 168 8.33 -8.20 -34.46
N ALA A 169 9.53 -8.60 -34.88
CA ALA A 169 10.45 -9.43 -34.09
C ALA A 169 10.96 -8.71 -32.82
N GLY A 170 11.29 -7.42 -32.91
CA GLY A 170 11.68 -6.60 -31.76
C GLY A 170 10.56 -6.49 -30.72
N MET A 171 9.32 -6.26 -31.17
CA MET A 171 8.17 -6.18 -30.26
C MET A 171 7.82 -7.53 -29.62
N ALA A 172 7.97 -8.64 -30.35
CA ALA A 172 7.80 -9.98 -29.79
C ALA A 172 8.87 -10.28 -28.71
N ALA A 173 10.14 -9.92 -28.94
CA ALA A 173 11.19 -10.04 -27.94
C ALA A 173 10.90 -9.21 -26.68
N ILE A 174 10.45 -7.96 -26.85
CA ILE A 174 10.02 -7.08 -25.74
C ILE A 174 8.86 -7.69 -24.96
N SER A 175 7.88 -8.32 -25.65
CA SER A 175 6.75 -8.98 -24.98
C SER A 175 7.19 -10.16 -24.10
N GLY A 176 8.17 -10.95 -24.55
CA GLY A 176 8.72 -12.07 -23.78
C GLY A 176 9.47 -11.60 -22.53
N ILE A 177 10.31 -10.57 -22.69
CA ILE A 177 11.04 -9.94 -21.56
C ILE A 177 10.06 -9.30 -20.58
N TRP A 178 9.01 -8.63 -21.06
CA TRP A 178 7.96 -8.05 -20.23
C TRP A 178 7.27 -9.09 -19.36
N ALA A 179 6.86 -10.21 -19.94
CA ALA A 179 6.22 -11.29 -19.20
C ALA A 179 7.17 -11.89 -18.15
N LEU A 180 8.42 -12.16 -18.52
CA LEU A 180 9.42 -12.69 -17.59
C LEU A 180 9.70 -11.73 -16.43
N PHE A 181 9.79 -10.42 -16.72
CA PHE A 181 10.01 -9.40 -15.71
C PHE A 181 8.85 -9.38 -14.69
N TRP A 182 7.60 -9.34 -15.16
CA TRP A 182 6.44 -9.26 -14.27
C TRP A 182 6.14 -10.56 -13.52
N ILE A 183 6.35 -11.71 -14.14
CA ILE A 183 5.97 -13.01 -13.56
C ILE A 183 7.06 -13.56 -12.65
N ILE A 184 8.35 -13.32 -12.96
CA ILE A 184 9.47 -13.92 -12.21
C ILE A 184 10.24 -12.86 -11.42
N ILE A 185 10.73 -11.82 -12.10
CA ILE A 185 11.64 -10.85 -11.48
C ILE A 185 10.91 -10.03 -10.41
N MET A 186 9.72 -9.52 -10.73
CA MET A 186 8.95 -8.65 -9.83
C MET A 186 8.57 -9.32 -8.50
N PRO A 187 8.08 -10.57 -8.45
CA PRO A 187 7.82 -11.24 -7.18
C PRO A 187 9.08 -11.45 -6.33
N ILE A 188 10.23 -11.74 -6.94
CA ILE A 188 11.51 -11.90 -6.22
C ILE A 188 11.96 -10.57 -5.62
N ILE A 189 11.93 -9.50 -6.42
CA ILE A 189 12.25 -8.15 -5.97
C ILE A 189 11.29 -7.74 -4.84
N ALA A 190 9.98 -7.92 -5.03
CA ALA A 190 8.97 -7.60 -4.04
C ALA A 190 9.19 -8.38 -2.74
N PHE A 191 9.53 -9.67 -2.80
CA PHE A 191 9.89 -10.46 -1.63
C PHE A 191 11.07 -9.85 -0.87
N ILE A 192 12.19 -9.58 -1.55
CA ILE A 192 13.42 -9.08 -0.92
C ILE A 192 13.19 -7.71 -0.28
N PHE A 193 12.63 -6.75 -1.04
CA PHE A 193 12.44 -5.40 -0.54
C PHE A 193 11.37 -5.32 0.56
N SER A 194 10.28 -6.10 0.46
CA SER A 194 9.29 -6.16 1.53
C SER A 194 9.83 -6.86 2.77
N PHE A 195 10.65 -7.92 2.63
CA PHE A 195 11.31 -8.57 3.76
C PHE A 195 12.20 -7.58 4.51
N ILE A 196 13.05 -6.84 3.80
CA ILE A 196 13.91 -5.80 4.41
C ILE A 196 13.04 -4.71 5.05
N GLY A 197 12.01 -4.23 4.35
CA GLY A 197 11.12 -3.18 4.85
C GLY A 197 10.41 -3.58 6.15
N TYR A 198 9.79 -4.77 6.20
CA TYR A 198 9.12 -5.27 7.39
C TYR A 198 10.10 -5.63 8.52
N ALA A 199 11.30 -6.11 8.18
CA ALA A 199 12.35 -6.37 9.16
C ALA A 199 12.82 -5.07 9.83
N LEU A 200 13.10 -4.03 9.04
CA LEU A 200 13.44 -2.70 9.56
C LEU A 200 12.30 -2.11 10.38
N PHE A 201 11.06 -2.28 9.94
CA PHE A 201 9.90 -1.82 10.69
C PHE A 201 9.84 -2.46 12.08
N ALA A 202 9.92 -3.79 12.16
CA ALA A 202 9.92 -4.50 13.44
C ALA A 202 11.12 -4.12 14.32
N LEU A 203 12.30 -3.95 13.71
CA LEU A 203 13.51 -3.52 14.42
C LEU A 203 13.34 -2.13 15.04
N PHE A 204 12.92 -1.13 14.26
CA PHE A 204 12.72 0.23 14.74
C PHE A 204 11.57 0.31 15.73
N TYR A 205 10.49 -0.46 15.53
CA TYR A 205 9.43 -0.61 16.50
C TYR A 205 9.99 -1.06 17.85
N ASN A 206 10.76 -2.16 17.89
CA ASN A 206 11.35 -2.69 19.12
C ASN A 206 12.32 -1.72 19.81
N ILE A 207 13.03 -0.88 19.05
CA ILE A 207 13.96 0.13 19.59
C ILE A 207 13.21 1.32 20.21
N VAL A 208 12.11 1.75 19.58
CA VAL A 208 11.42 2.99 19.92
C VAL A 208 10.34 2.78 20.98
N ILE A 209 9.60 1.68 20.92
CA ILE A 209 8.44 1.42 21.79
C ILE A 209 8.75 1.50 23.29
N PRO A 210 9.90 1.03 23.80
CA PRO A 210 10.24 1.19 25.21
C PRO A 210 10.24 2.66 25.70
N LYS A 211 10.35 3.64 24.79
CA LYS A 211 10.42 5.07 25.10
C LYS A 211 9.10 5.83 24.90
N VAL A 212 8.24 5.38 23.97
CA VAL A 212 7.04 6.13 23.54
C VAL A 212 5.72 5.48 23.95
N GLY A 213 5.76 4.26 24.49
CA GLY A 213 4.58 3.45 24.77
C GLY A 213 4.12 2.68 23.52
N GLY A 214 3.97 1.37 23.67
CA GLY A 214 3.62 0.47 22.55
C GLY A 214 2.18 0.60 22.10
N ILE A 215 1.88 -0.05 20.97
CA ILE A 215 0.50 -0.20 20.50
C ILE A 215 -0.28 -0.98 21.56
N ARG A 216 -1.43 -0.44 21.98
CA ARG A 216 -2.34 -1.17 22.87
C ARG A 216 -3.42 -1.86 22.05
N LEU A 217 -3.65 -3.13 22.31
CA LEU A 217 -4.64 -3.97 21.63
C LEU A 217 -5.49 -4.65 22.70
N ILE A 218 -6.75 -4.22 22.82
CA ILE A 218 -7.67 -4.75 23.82
C ILE A 218 -8.48 -5.87 23.18
N PHE A 219 -8.32 -7.08 23.72
CA PHE A 219 -8.98 -8.28 23.24
C PHE A 219 -10.06 -8.74 24.21
N ALA A 220 -11.16 -9.24 23.67
CA ALA A 220 -12.17 -10.00 24.40
C ALA A 220 -12.23 -11.45 23.89
N GLU A 221 -12.60 -12.38 24.76
CA GLU A 221 -12.82 -13.77 24.35
C GLU A 221 -13.98 -13.88 23.35
N ALA A 222 -13.79 -14.68 22.31
CA ALA A 222 -14.79 -15.01 21.32
C ALA A 222 -14.83 -16.53 21.09
N ALA A 223 -15.97 -17.05 20.63
CA ALA A 223 -16.25 -18.50 20.58
C ALA A 223 -15.10 -19.41 20.09
N ASN A 224 -14.30 -18.98 19.10
CA ASN A 224 -13.05 -19.67 18.73
C ASN A 224 -11.92 -18.63 18.51
N GLY A 225 -11.41 -18.04 19.58
CA GLY A 225 -10.28 -17.10 19.57
C GLY A 225 -10.54 -15.81 20.35
N PHE A 226 -9.92 -14.72 19.90
CA PHE A 226 -10.02 -13.39 20.49
C PHE A 226 -10.61 -12.40 19.48
N GLU A 227 -11.46 -11.50 19.95
CA GLU A 227 -11.96 -10.37 19.19
C GLU A 227 -11.23 -9.10 19.64
N LEU A 228 -10.66 -8.36 18.69
CA LEU A 228 -10.07 -7.05 18.96
C LEU A 228 -11.21 -6.04 19.16
N THR A 229 -11.49 -5.66 20.41
CA THR A 229 -12.63 -4.82 20.76
C THR A 229 -12.29 -3.34 20.71
N ASN A 230 -11.05 -2.98 21.06
CA ASN A 230 -10.63 -1.60 21.08
C ASN A 230 -9.14 -1.45 20.77
N ILE A 231 -8.83 -0.40 20.01
CA ILE A 231 -7.47 0.06 19.77
C ILE A 231 -7.38 1.49 20.31
N PRO A 232 -6.73 1.72 21.47
CA PRO A 232 -6.51 3.06 21.97
C PRO A 232 -5.80 3.93 20.93
N VAL A 233 -6.44 5.04 20.56
CA VAL A 233 -6.07 5.90 19.44
C VAL A 233 -4.66 6.46 19.61
N LEU A 234 -4.40 7.09 20.76
CA LEU A 234 -3.15 7.79 21.01
C LEU A 234 -1.93 6.85 21.07
N PRO A 235 -1.96 5.73 21.82
CA PRO A 235 -0.85 4.76 21.81
C PRO A 235 -0.53 4.22 20.41
N ALA A 236 -1.55 3.85 19.63
CA ALA A 236 -1.35 3.33 18.28
C ALA A 236 -0.78 4.39 17.32
N ALA A 237 -1.34 5.60 17.34
CA ALA A 237 -0.92 6.69 16.46
C ALA A 237 0.52 7.12 16.72
N ILE A 238 0.91 7.30 17.99
CA ILE A 238 2.28 7.68 18.37
C ILE A 238 3.28 6.57 18.03
N ALA A 239 2.98 5.33 18.42
CA ALA A 239 3.87 4.19 18.19
C ALA A 239 4.22 4.05 16.70
N LEU A 240 3.22 4.13 15.82
CA LEU A 240 3.41 3.99 14.38
C LEU A 240 3.99 5.25 13.72
N SER A 241 3.63 6.45 14.18
CA SER A 241 4.15 7.70 13.59
C SER A 241 5.63 7.91 13.88
N VAL A 242 6.12 7.53 15.07
CA VAL A 242 7.56 7.65 15.39
C VAL A 242 8.38 6.66 14.57
N VAL A 243 7.92 5.43 14.39
CA VAL A 243 8.57 4.47 13.48
C VAL A 243 8.56 5.00 12.05
N SER A 244 7.44 5.57 11.60
CA SER A 244 7.33 6.19 10.28
C SER A 244 8.26 7.40 10.10
N ALA A 245 8.48 8.20 11.15
CA ALA A 245 9.44 9.30 11.12
C ALA A 245 10.88 8.82 10.87
N ILE A 246 11.25 7.63 11.38
CA ILE A 246 12.56 7.02 11.09
C ILE A 246 12.65 6.65 9.61
N PHE A 247 11.60 6.07 9.02
CA PHE A 247 11.57 5.83 7.58
C PHE A 247 11.59 7.13 6.76
N GLY A 248 10.89 8.18 7.25
CA GLY A 248 10.95 9.52 6.67
C GLY A 248 12.36 10.11 6.70
N LEU A 249 13.10 9.89 7.78
CA LEU A 249 14.52 10.27 7.89
C LEU A 249 15.38 9.50 6.88
N LEU A 250 15.21 8.18 6.79
CA LEU A 250 15.97 7.35 5.83
C LEU A 250 15.70 7.79 4.39
N GLN A 251 14.44 7.99 4.00
CA GLN A 251 14.09 8.51 2.68
C GLN A 251 14.59 9.94 2.47
N GLY A 252 14.48 10.79 3.49
CA GLY A 252 14.97 12.16 3.44
C GLY A 252 16.48 12.24 3.22
N LEU A 253 17.27 11.34 3.81
CA LEU A 253 18.71 11.24 3.58
C LEU A 253 19.04 10.82 2.15
N LEU A 254 18.28 9.88 1.59
CA LEU A 254 18.44 9.49 0.18
C LEU A 254 18.11 10.66 -0.76
N ASN A 255 17.03 11.40 -0.49
CA ASN A 255 16.67 12.60 -1.24
C ASN A 255 17.75 13.68 -1.12
N LEU A 256 18.27 13.94 0.09
CA LEU A 256 19.37 14.89 0.29
C LEU A 256 20.59 14.52 -0.57
N ALA A 257 20.96 13.24 -0.62
CA ALA A 257 22.07 12.78 -1.44
C ALA A 257 21.80 13.03 -2.94
N GLN A 258 20.60 12.69 -3.42
CA GLN A 258 20.22 12.90 -4.81
C GLN A 258 20.25 14.38 -5.21
N PHE A 259 19.63 15.25 -4.41
CA PHE A 259 19.62 16.69 -4.66
C PHE A 259 21.02 17.31 -4.58
N SER A 260 21.87 16.84 -3.65
CA SER A 260 23.27 17.26 -3.55
C SER A 260 24.07 16.88 -4.80
N MET A 261 23.82 15.69 -5.38
CA MET A 261 24.44 15.28 -6.65
C MET A 261 23.99 16.14 -7.84
N MET A 262 22.80 16.72 -7.76
CA MET A 262 22.25 17.66 -8.74
C MET A 262 22.67 19.13 -8.49
N GLY A 263 23.48 19.39 -7.45
CA GLY A 263 23.99 20.72 -7.10
C GLY A 263 23.06 21.55 -6.21
N ASP A 264 21.92 21.01 -5.76
CA ASP A 264 20.94 21.72 -4.93
C ASP A 264 20.90 21.18 -3.49
N VAL A 265 21.97 21.46 -2.74
CA VAL A 265 22.09 20.99 -1.34
C VAL A 265 21.00 21.58 -0.44
N LEU A 266 20.62 22.85 -0.67
CA LEU A 266 19.59 23.53 0.11
C LEU A 266 18.21 22.88 -0.12
N GLY A 267 17.83 22.60 -1.37
CA GLY A 267 16.62 21.86 -1.70
C GLY A 267 16.61 20.47 -1.08
N GLY A 268 17.75 19.77 -1.12
CA GLY A 268 17.92 18.47 -0.46
C GLY A 268 17.68 18.53 1.05
N PHE A 269 18.18 19.56 1.73
CA PHE A 269 17.99 19.73 3.17
C PHE A 269 16.53 20.04 3.52
N MET A 270 15.87 20.90 2.73
CA MET A 270 14.44 21.18 2.88
C MET A 270 13.61 19.90 2.70
N MET A 271 13.91 19.09 1.67
CA MET A 271 13.23 17.82 1.44
C MET A 271 13.41 16.82 2.58
N LEU A 272 14.60 16.75 3.19
CA LEU A 272 14.84 15.93 4.38
C LEU A 272 13.89 16.30 5.53
N ILE A 273 13.79 17.59 5.86
CA ILE A 273 12.92 18.08 6.95
C ILE A 273 11.46 17.79 6.63
N VAL A 274 11.02 18.14 5.41
CA VAL A 274 9.63 17.91 4.97
C VAL A 274 9.29 16.42 5.01
N GLN A 275 10.19 15.53 4.61
CA GLN A 275 9.93 14.09 4.60
C GLN A 275 9.76 13.53 6.01
N ILE A 276 10.60 13.94 6.96
CA ILE A 276 10.50 13.51 8.37
C ILE A 276 9.15 13.97 8.96
N ILE A 277 8.87 15.26 8.84
CA ILE A 277 7.66 15.87 9.43
C ILE A 277 6.41 15.31 8.77
N SER A 278 6.37 15.23 7.44
CA SER A 278 5.22 14.71 6.68
C SER A 278 4.98 13.24 7.03
N SER A 279 6.02 12.40 7.06
CA SER A 279 5.87 10.98 7.42
C SER A 279 5.29 10.81 8.81
N PHE A 280 5.77 11.59 9.79
CA PHE A 280 5.21 11.57 11.15
C PHE A 280 3.75 12.02 11.18
N ILE A 281 3.45 13.22 10.67
CA ILE A 281 2.12 13.84 10.76
C ILE A 281 1.08 13.02 9.98
N MET A 282 1.39 12.63 8.75
CA MET A 282 0.46 11.87 7.91
C MET A 282 0.16 10.50 8.53
N THR A 283 1.17 9.81 9.04
CA THR A 283 0.97 8.52 9.71
C THR A 283 0.16 8.68 10.99
N PHE A 284 0.47 9.71 11.80
CA PHE A 284 -0.27 10.00 13.02
C PHE A 284 -1.76 10.22 12.73
N ILE A 285 -2.08 11.09 11.76
CA ILE A 285 -3.47 11.40 11.38
C ILE A 285 -4.17 10.16 10.84
N ILE A 286 -3.56 9.43 9.90
CA ILE A 286 -4.19 8.26 9.26
C ILE A 286 -4.45 7.16 10.30
N VAL A 287 -3.49 6.86 11.17
CA VAL A 287 -3.65 5.84 12.22
C VAL A 287 -4.66 6.29 13.27
N ALA A 288 -4.64 7.56 13.67
CA ALA A 288 -5.62 8.08 14.62
C ALA A 288 -7.05 7.98 14.07
N LEU A 289 -7.26 8.37 12.80
CA LEU A 289 -8.55 8.22 12.13
C LEU A 289 -8.94 6.75 11.98
N ALA A 290 -8.03 5.88 11.53
CA ALA A 290 -8.32 4.46 11.35
C ALA A 290 -8.73 3.78 12.66
N THR A 291 -8.07 4.10 13.77
CA THR A 291 -8.41 3.55 15.10
C THR A 291 -9.69 4.14 15.67
N LEU A 292 -9.96 5.43 15.47
CA LEU A 292 -11.25 6.05 15.80
C LEU A 292 -12.40 5.36 15.05
N ILE A 293 -12.24 5.17 13.74
CA ILE A 293 -13.23 4.51 12.88
C ILE A 293 -13.39 3.05 13.30
N TYR A 294 -12.29 2.33 13.57
CA TYR A 294 -12.33 0.97 14.08
C TYR A 294 -13.19 0.87 15.34
N ASN A 295 -12.90 1.70 16.35
CA ASN A 295 -13.61 1.70 17.63
C ASN A 295 -15.09 2.09 17.48
N PHE A 296 -15.41 2.95 16.51
CA PHE A 296 -16.78 3.32 16.17
C PHE A 296 -17.56 2.19 15.47
N LEU A 297 -16.89 1.44 14.61
CA LEU A 297 -17.49 0.36 13.83
C LEU A 297 -17.59 -0.95 14.61
N GLN A 298 -16.63 -1.24 15.50
CA GLN A 298 -16.57 -2.49 16.26
C GLN A 298 -17.90 -2.90 16.91
N PRO A 299 -18.64 -2.02 17.63
CA PRO A 299 -19.92 -2.41 18.24
C PRO A 299 -21.06 -2.63 17.21
N ARG A 300 -20.88 -2.24 15.94
CA ARG A 300 -21.92 -2.28 14.90
C ARG A 300 -21.76 -3.45 13.94
N ILE A 301 -20.54 -3.74 13.52
CA ILE A 301 -20.23 -4.77 12.52
C ILE A 301 -19.37 -5.92 13.08
N GLY A 302 -19.04 -5.86 14.37
CA GLY A 302 -18.12 -6.79 15.04
C GLY A 302 -16.65 -6.44 14.79
N GLY A 303 -15.78 -6.85 15.70
CA GLY A 303 -14.34 -6.65 15.61
C GLY A 303 -13.61 -7.72 14.80
N VAL A 304 -12.33 -7.47 14.55
CA VAL A 304 -11.42 -8.45 13.92
C VAL A 304 -11.22 -9.63 14.87
N LYS A 305 -11.43 -10.84 14.35
CA LYS A 305 -11.32 -12.09 15.13
C LYS A 305 -10.04 -12.84 14.76
N LEU A 306 -9.22 -13.11 15.76
CA LEU A 306 -7.91 -13.76 15.66
C LEU A 306 -7.89 -15.03 16.50
N VAL A 307 -7.19 -16.06 16.04
CA VAL A 307 -6.80 -17.20 16.86
C VAL A 307 -5.37 -16.93 17.33
N LEU A 308 -5.22 -16.62 18.62
CA LEU A 308 -3.95 -16.35 19.29
C LEU A 308 -3.56 -17.56 20.13
N GLU A 309 -2.33 -18.03 20.00
CA GLU A 309 -1.73 -19.10 20.81
C GLU A 309 -0.36 -18.69 21.34
#